data_AF-A0A218Q825-F1
#
_entry.id   AF-A0A218Q825-F1
#
_cell.length_a   1.000
_cell.length_b   1.000
_cell.length_c   1.000
_cell.angle_alpha   90.00
_cell.angle_beta   90.00
_cell.angle_gamma   90.00
#
_symmetry.space_group_name_H-M   'P 1'
#
loop_
_entity.id
_entity.type
_entity.pdbx_description
1 polymer ?
#
loop_
_entity_poly.entity_id
_entity_poly.type
_entity_poly.pdbx_seq_one_letter_code
_entity_poly.pdbx_strand_id
1 'polypeptide(L)' 'MIKPITAHQRPWTIVRFLENSTTHTVARFANRQDADDHLRVLLRVVPNAEFDIVFEPPEEPKNL' A
#
# COMPACT_ATOMS: atom_id res chain seq x y z
N MET A 1 -13.91 22.28 4.13
CA MET A 1 -12.49 22.17 3.77
C MET A 1 -12.12 20.70 3.72
N ILE A 2 -12.12 20.10 2.53
CA ILE A 2 -11.72 18.69 2.37
C ILE A 2 -10.19 18.69 2.41
N LYS A 3 -9.59 18.18 3.49
CA LYS A 3 -8.14 17.99 3.53
C LYS A 3 -7.80 16.95 2.44
N PRO A 4 -6.82 17.22 1.57
CA PRO A 4 -6.37 16.19 0.64
C PRO A 4 -5.95 14.99 1.47
N ILE A 5 -6.35 13.80 1.03
CA ILE A 5 -5.96 12.54 1.65
C ILE A 5 -4.46 12.38 1.34
N THR A 6 -3.62 13.02 2.14
CA THR A 6 -2.17 12.90 1.99
C THR A 6 -1.77 11.48 2.34
N ALA A 7 -0.74 10.95 1.66
CA ALA A 7 -0.19 9.62 1.89
C ALA A 7 0.09 9.33 3.38
N HIS A 8 0.29 10.39 4.17
CA HIS A 8 0.45 10.39 5.62
C HIS A 8 -0.68 9.71 6.43
N GLN A 9 -1.89 9.55 5.88
CA GLN A 9 -3.02 8.96 6.61
C GLN A 9 -3.27 7.48 6.27
N ARG A 10 -2.47 6.91 5.37
CA ARG A 10 -2.69 5.56 4.86
C ARG A 10 -1.38 4.78 4.85
N PRO A 11 -0.92 4.33 6.03
CA PRO A 11 0.40 3.73 6.15
C PRO A 11 0.46 2.28 5.68
N TRP A 12 -0.68 1.63 5.45
CA TRP A 12 -0.71 0.25 4.99
C TRP A 12 -0.74 0.22 3.46
N THR A 13 0.39 -0.10 2.85
CA THR A 13 0.59 -0.10 1.40
C THR A 13 0.63 -1.54 0.87
N ILE A 14 -0.22 -1.87 -0.10
CA ILE A 14 -0.06 -3.09 -0.89
C ILE A 14 0.94 -2.79 -2.01
N VAL A 15 2.02 -3.57 -2.06
CA VAL A 15 2.98 -3.55 -3.15
C VAL A 15 2.87 -4.82 -3.98
N ARG A 16 3.18 -4.71 -5.27
CA ARG A 16 3.35 -5.84 -6.18
C ARG A 16 4.81 -5.94 -6.58
N PHE A 17 5.38 -7.13 -6.53
CA PHE A 17 6.71 -7.38 -7.06
C PHE A 17 6.65 -7.57 -8.58
N LEU A 18 7.57 -6.93 -9.28
CA LEU A 18 7.74 -7.03 -10.73
C LEU A 18 9.04 -7.77 -11.06
N GLU A 19 9.06 -8.37 -12.25
CA GLU A 19 10.27 -8.89 -12.89
C GLU A 19 11.31 -7.77 -12.95
N ASN A 20 12.45 -7.92 -12.25
CA ASN A 20 13.55 -6.94 -12.00
C ASN A 20 13.73 -6.47 -10.55
N SER A 21 13.13 -7.15 -9.56
CA SER A 21 13.26 -6.79 -8.13
C SER A 21 12.72 -5.40 -7.78
N THR A 22 11.86 -4.83 -8.63
CA THR A 22 11.17 -3.56 -8.34
C THR A 22 9.81 -3.83 -7.71
N THR A 23 9.43 -2.98 -6.76
CA THR A 23 8.09 -2.98 -6.18
C THR A 23 7.25 -1.85 -6.76
N HIS A 24 5.99 -2.15 -7.05
CA HIS A 24 5.01 -1.17 -7.50
C HIS A 24 3.90 -1.01 -6.47
N THR A 25 3.60 0.22 -6.04
CA THR A 25 2.48 0.48 -5.12
C THR A 25 1.15 0.28 -5.83
N VAL A 26 0.33 -0.63 -5.34
CA VAL A 26 -1.01 -0.92 -5.87
C VAL A 26 -2.05 -0.02 -5.21
N ALA A 27 -2.06 0.03 -3.88
CA ALA A 27 -3.04 0.79 -3.10
C ALA A 27 -2.52 1.08 -1.68
N ARG A 28 -3.09 2.11 -1.04
CA ARG A 28 -2.81 2.49 0.35
C ARG A 28 -4.08 2.54 1.18
N PHE A 29 -4.01 2.07 2.43
CA PHE A 29 -5.12 1.94 3.36
C PHE A 29 -4.81 2.57 4.72
N ALA A 30 -5.84 3.10 5.37
CA ALA A 30 -5.74 3.72 6.70
C ALA A 30 -5.53 2.69 7.81
N ASN A 31 -6.09 1.49 7.65
CA ASN A 31 -5.95 0.38 8.58
C ASN A 31 -5.52 -0.89 7.83
N ARG A 32 -4.98 -1.85 8.58
CA ARG A 32 -4.45 -3.11 8.03
C ARG A 32 -5.56 -4.03 7.52
N GLN A 33 -6.71 -4.06 8.19
CA GLN A 33 -7.81 -4.96 7.86
C GLN A 33 -8.32 -4.72 6.44
N ASP A 34 -8.52 -3.45 6.05
CA ASP A 34 -8.93 -3.10 4.69
C ASP A 34 -7.87 -3.51 3.64
N ALA A 35 -6.58 -3.43 4.00
CA ALA A 35 -5.50 -3.88 3.11
C ALA A 35 -5.52 -5.40 2.94
N ASP A 36 -5.70 -6.17 4.02
CA ASP A 36 -5.82 -7.63 3.97
C ASP A 36 -7.04 -8.08 3.14
N ASP A 37 -8.20 -7.45 3.33
CA ASP A 37 -9.40 -7.77 2.57
C ASP A 37 -9.24 -7.44 1.08
N HIS A 38 -8.56 -6.34 0.75
CA HIS A 38 -8.23 -6.02 -0.63
C HIS A 38 -7.22 -6.99 -1.25
N LEU A 39 -6.19 -7.39 -0.50
CA LEU A 39 -5.20 -8.38 -0.93
C LEU A 39 -5.85 -9.72 -1.28
N ARG A 40 -6.84 -10.18 -0.50
CA ARG A 40 -7.61 -11.40 -0.81
C ARG A 40 -8.32 -11.33 -2.16
N VAL A 41 -8.83 -10.15 -2.54
CA VAL A 41 -9.44 -9.95 -3.86
C VAL A 41 -8.37 -9.97 -4.95
N LEU A 42 -7.25 -9.28 -4.74
CA LEU A 42 -6.13 -9.25 -5.70
C LEU A 42 -5.60 -10.65 -6.00
N LEU A 43 -5.39 -11.49 -4.98
CA LEU A 43 -4.93 -12.87 -5.15
C LEU A 43 -5.93 -13.76 -5.92
N ARG A 44 -7.23 -13.44 -5.89
CA ARG A 44 -8.25 -14.15 -6.68
C ARG A 44 -8.25 -13.70 -8.14
N VAL A 45 -8.02 -12.41 -8.39
CA VAL A 45 -8.04 -11.82 -9.74
C VAL A 45 -6.72 -12.05 -10.48
N VAL A 46 -5.61 -12.05 -9.76
CA VAL A 46 -4.24 -12.21 -10.31
C VAL A 46 -3.46 -13.23 -9.47
N PRO A 47 -3.77 -14.54 -9.59
CA PRO A 47 -3.22 -15.58 -8.72
C PRO A 47 -1.71 -15.80 -8.87
N ASN A 48 -1.13 -15.39 -9.99
CA ASN A 48 0.30 -15.57 -10.29
C ASN A 48 1.14 -14.33 -9.97
N ALA A 49 0.57 -13.30 -9.35
CA ALA A 49 1.32 -12.11 -8.94
C ALA A 49 1.70 -12.19 -7.47
N GLU A 50 2.92 -11.76 -7.16
CA GLU A 50 3.40 -11.62 -5.80
C GLU A 50 3.02 -10.24 -5.26
N PHE A 51 2.30 -10.24 -4.15
CA PHE A 51 1.88 -9.05 -3.44
C PHE A 51 2.32 -9.13 -1.99
N ASP A 52 2.58 -7.98 -1.37
CA ASP A 52 2.87 -7.87 0.05
C ASP A 52 2.25 -6.60 0.65
N ILE A 53 2.02 -6.61 1.96
CA ILE A 53 1.52 -5.46 2.72
C ILE A 53 2.67 -4.89 3.54
N VAL A 54 3.07 -3.68 3.22
CA VAL A 54 4.14 -2.95 3.90
C VAL A 54 3.54 -1.82 4.73
N PHE A 55 4.09 -1.61 5.94
CA PHE A 55 3.78 -0.43 6.74
C PHE A 55 4.77 0.69 6.42
N GLU A 56 4.29 1.74 5.78
CA GLU A 56 5.03 2.96 5.47
C GLU A 56 4.53 4.09 6.38
N PRO A 57 5.23 4.40 7.48
CA PRO A 57 4.83 5.51 8.34
C PRO A 57 4.87 6.83 7.55
N PRO A 58 4.03 7.82 7.93
CA PRO A 58 4.17 9.17 7.40
C PRO A 58 5.62 9.63 7.59
N GLU A 59 6.26 10.09 6.51
CA GLU A 59 7.56 10.75 6.64
C GLU A 59 7.40 11.90 7.65
N GLU A 60 8.17 11.82 8.74
CA GLU A 60 8.30 12.98 9.62
C GLU A 60 8.79 14.15 8.77
N PRO A 61 8.21 15.35 8.91
CA PRO A 61 8.71 16.50 8.18
C PRO A 61 10.20 16.64 8.54
N LYS A 62 11.08 16.47 7.55
CA LYS A 62 12.48 16.84 7.69
C LYS A 62 12.47 18.32 8.04
N ASN A 63 12.78 18.65 9.29
CA ASN A 63 13.03 20.02 9.71
C ASN A 63 14.26 20.48 8.92
N LEU A 64 14.02 21.14 7.79
CA LEU A 64 15.01 21.88 7.00
C LEU A 64 15.12 23.30 7.56
#